data_AF-A0A3A0AKA9-F1
#
_entry.id   AF-A0A3A0AKA9-F1
#
_cell.length_a   1.000
_cell.length_b   1.000
_cell.length_c   1.000
_cell.angle_alpha   90.00
_cell.angle_beta   90.00
_cell.angle_gamma   90.00
#
_symmetry.space_group_name_H-M   'P 1'
#
loop_
_entity.id
_entity.type
_entity.pdbx_description
1 polymer ?
#
loop_
_entity_poly.entity_id
_entity_poly.type
_entity_poly.pdbx_seq_one_letter_code
_entity_poly.pdbx_strand_id
1 'polypeptide(L)'
;MAAAIDRAVVLLADARAGGERVYRHGDFCPPGVASLMVALIWPLVAFCCGALPFSVWIGRLALGEDIRQYGDANPGATNVLRAGGRIAAASALLLDFLKGAAPVGLAHLVFGVDGWLLVTIALAPVLGHAFSPLLGFRGGKAVATTGGIWCGLTLWEGPTVGGILLGVAYWLIAGDSWAVLAAVTGLLLYLLVTPPAWNLFDARPEAWIILAVGIGNLLIVGWKQRTGLATFPTLRRRKAGTALQ
;
A
#
# COMPACT_ATOMS: atom_id res chain seq x y z
N MET A 1 -14.26 39.49 -7.27
CA MET A 1 -13.54 38.19 -7.12
C MET A 1 -13.18 37.92 -5.66
N ALA A 2 -12.48 38.82 -4.98
CA ALA A 2 -12.20 38.70 -3.53
C ALA A 2 -13.46 38.56 -2.65
N ALA A 3 -14.51 39.35 -2.89
CA ALA A 3 -15.76 39.27 -2.14
C ALA A 3 -16.59 37.97 -2.39
N ALA A 4 -16.35 37.28 -3.52
CA ALA A 4 -16.99 35.99 -3.81
C ALA A 4 -16.24 34.85 -3.10
N ILE A 5 -14.93 34.99 -2.96
CA ILE A 5 -14.07 34.06 -2.21
C ILE A 5 -14.34 34.17 -0.71
N ASP A 6 -14.47 35.39 -0.17
CA ASP A 6 -14.83 35.59 1.24
C ASP A 6 -16.22 35.02 1.57
N ARG A 7 -17.20 35.19 0.69
CA ARG A 7 -18.53 34.57 0.89
C ARG A 7 -18.48 33.04 0.82
N ALA A 8 -17.63 32.46 -0.02
CA ALA A 8 -17.44 31.01 -0.07
C ALA A 8 -16.74 30.48 1.19
N VAL A 9 -15.77 31.22 1.74
CA VAL A 9 -15.07 30.87 2.99
C VAL A 9 -15.99 30.96 4.20
N VAL A 10 -16.84 31.99 4.28
CA VAL A 10 -17.82 32.15 5.36
C VAL A 10 -18.93 31.09 5.26
N LEU A 11 -19.43 30.77 4.06
CA LEU A 11 -20.40 29.68 3.87
C LEU A 11 -19.83 28.30 4.22
N LEU A 12 -18.54 28.07 3.96
CA LEU A 12 -17.83 26.84 4.37
C LEU A 12 -17.56 26.80 5.89
N ALA A 13 -17.38 27.96 6.54
CA ALA A 13 -17.22 28.06 7.98
C ALA A 13 -18.55 27.83 8.72
N ASP A 14 -19.66 28.37 8.21
CA ASP A 14 -21.01 28.14 8.77
C ASP A 14 -21.48 26.70 8.58
N ALA A 15 -21.13 26.06 7.45
CA ALA A 15 -21.36 24.62 7.25
C ALA A 15 -20.57 23.74 8.24
N ARG A 16 -19.44 24.25 8.76
CA ARG A 16 -18.66 23.61 9.84
C ARG A 16 -19.20 23.88 11.24
N ALA A 17 -19.91 24.99 11.46
CA ALA A 17 -20.48 25.36 12.76
C ALA A 17 -21.81 24.64 13.04
N GLY A 18 -22.58 24.27 12.01
CA GLY A 18 -23.84 23.52 12.14
C GLY A 18 -23.70 22.00 12.24
N GLY A 19 -22.49 21.47 12.16
CA GLY A 19 -22.20 20.03 12.26
C GLY A 19 -21.70 19.66 13.64
N GLU A 20 -22.58 19.71 14.65
CA GLU A 20 -22.29 19.01 15.89
C GLU A 20 -21.95 17.55 15.57
N ARG A 21 -20.72 17.18 15.93
CA ARG A 21 -20.11 15.87 15.81
C ARG A 21 -20.96 14.81 16.51
N VAL A 22 -21.90 14.21 15.78
CA VAL A 22 -22.63 13.00 16.18
C VAL A 22 -22.25 11.83 15.26
N TYR A 23 -20.95 11.64 15.07
CA TYR A 23 -20.39 10.33 14.72
C TYR A 23 -19.25 10.08 15.70
N ARG A 24 -19.57 9.43 16.83
CA ARG A 24 -18.52 8.92 17.73
C ARG A 24 -17.79 7.79 17.02
N HIS A 25 -16.47 7.74 17.23
CA HIS A 25 -15.53 6.67 16.84
C HIS A 25 -15.88 5.27 17.43
N GLY A 26 -17.13 4.82 17.35
CA GLY A 26 -17.57 3.57 17.98
C GLY A 26 -18.97 3.07 17.62
N ASP A 27 -19.75 3.79 16.80
CA ASP A 27 -21.18 3.47 16.64
C ASP A 27 -21.50 2.56 15.44
N PHE A 28 -20.51 2.01 14.73
CA PHE A 28 -20.79 1.24 13.51
C PHE A 28 -21.40 -0.15 13.77
N CYS A 29 -21.46 -0.64 15.00
CA CYS A 29 -22.31 -1.79 15.31
C CYS A 29 -22.60 -1.94 16.82
N PRO A 30 -23.87 -2.12 17.24
CA PRO A 30 -24.17 -2.61 18.59
C PRO A 30 -23.49 -3.98 18.82
N PRO A 31 -23.09 -4.32 20.06
CA PRO A 31 -22.51 -5.63 20.36
C PRO A 31 -23.54 -6.72 20.03
N GLY A 32 -23.23 -7.56 19.03
CA GLY A 32 -24.12 -8.61 18.53
C GLY A 32 -23.52 -9.40 17.36
N VAL A 33 -24.27 -10.36 16.80
CA VAL A 33 -23.79 -11.24 15.71
C VAL A 33 -23.44 -10.46 14.44
N ALA A 34 -24.14 -9.35 14.17
CA ALA A 34 -23.87 -8.48 13.02
C ALA A 34 -22.48 -7.83 13.07
N SER A 35 -21.99 -7.43 14.26
CA SER A 35 -20.65 -6.85 14.40
C SER A 35 -19.56 -7.88 14.13
N LEU A 36 -19.78 -9.11 14.57
CA LEU A 36 -18.86 -10.23 14.33
C LEU A 36 -18.79 -10.61 12.85
N MET A 37 -19.93 -10.64 12.15
CA MET A 37 -19.95 -10.93 10.71
C MET A 37 -19.18 -9.87 9.92
N VAL A 38 -19.40 -8.58 10.23
CA VAL A 38 -18.65 -7.48 9.61
C VAL A 38 -17.14 -7.60 9.91
N ALA A 39 -16.78 -7.92 11.16
CA ALA A 39 -15.39 -8.08 11.58
C ALA A 39 -14.66 -9.24 10.87
N LEU A 40 -15.39 -10.27 10.41
CA LEU A 40 -14.80 -11.40 9.69
C LEU A 40 -14.82 -11.21 8.17
N ILE A 41 -15.92 -10.67 7.62
CA ILE A 41 -16.10 -10.55 6.17
C ILE A 41 -15.12 -9.56 5.56
N TRP A 42 -14.93 -8.40 6.18
CA TRP A 42 -14.05 -7.36 5.62
C TRP A 42 -12.60 -7.81 5.46
N PRO A 43 -11.92 -8.32 6.51
CA PRO A 43 -10.56 -8.82 6.35
C PRO A 43 -10.48 -10.00 5.38
N LEU A 44 -11.49 -10.88 5.36
CA LEU A 44 -11.53 -12.01 4.43
C LEU A 44 -11.60 -11.55 2.97
N VAL A 45 -12.49 -10.61 2.65
CA VAL A 45 -12.60 -10.04 1.30
C VAL A 45 -11.31 -9.32 0.92
N ALA A 46 -10.74 -8.52 1.82
CA ALA A 46 -9.48 -7.84 1.59
C ALA A 46 -8.31 -8.81 1.35
N PHE A 47 -8.26 -9.93 2.10
CA PHE A 47 -7.30 -11.01 1.88
C PHE A 47 -7.48 -11.67 0.51
N CYS A 48 -8.72 -12.01 0.15
CA CYS A 48 -9.05 -12.61 -1.16
C CYS A 48 -8.64 -11.69 -2.31
N CYS A 49 -8.91 -10.39 -2.21
CA CYS A 49 -8.44 -9.38 -3.16
C CYS A 49 -6.91 -9.40 -3.29
N GLY A 50 -6.19 -9.39 -2.15
CA GLY A 50 -4.73 -9.48 -2.13
C GLY A 50 -4.18 -10.76 -2.75
N ALA A 51 -4.88 -11.88 -2.56
CA ALA A 51 -4.49 -13.20 -3.04
C ALA A 51 -4.57 -13.34 -4.57
N LEU A 52 -5.25 -12.45 -5.29
CA LEU A 52 -5.33 -12.47 -6.75
C LEU A 52 -3.94 -12.26 -7.38
N PRO A 53 -3.41 -13.21 -8.16
CA PRO A 53 -2.06 -13.15 -8.72
C PRO A 53 -2.06 -12.40 -10.07
N PHE A 54 -2.50 -11.14 -10.09
CA PHE A 54 -2.66 -10.35 -11.32
C PHE A 54 -1.41 -10.32 -12.21
N SER A 55 -0.23 -10.17 -11.62
CA SER A 55 1.04 -10.24 -12.37
C SER A 55 1.22 -11.55 -13.15
N VAL A 56 0.83 -12.69 -12.57
CA VAL A 56 0.93 -14.01 -13.23
C VAL A 56 -0.12 -14.13 -14.33
N TRP A 57 -1.35 -13.69 -14.06
CA TRP A 57 -2.42 -13.70 -15.06
C TRP A 57 -2.10 -12.81 -16.26
N ILE A 58 -1.61 -11.59 -16.02
CA ILE A 58 -1.21 -10.68 -17.09
C ILE A 58 -0.02 -11.24 -17.87
N GLY A 59 0.98 -11.82 -17.21
CA GLY A 59 2.09 -12.49 -17.90
C GLY A 59 1.59 -13.54 -18.90
N ARG A 60 0.69 -14.43 -18.44
CA ARG A 60 0.14 -15.49 -19.28
C ARG A 60 -0.77 -14.96 -20.38
N LEU A 61 -1.63 -14.00 -20.09
CA LEU A 61 -2.62 -13.49 -21.04
C LEU A 61 -2.02 -12.53 -22.07
N ALA A 62 -1.11 -11.65 -21.66
CA ALA A 62 -0.55 -10.61 -22.53
C ALA A 62 0.76 -11.03 -23.21
N LEU A 63 1.55 -11.92 -22.60
CA LEU A 63 2.86 -12.34 -23.12
C LEU A 63 2.89 -13.82 -23.52
N GLY A 64 1.88 -14.62 -23.14
CA GLY A 64 1.90 -16.08 -23.37
C GLY A 64 2.84 -16.84 -22.43
N GLU A 65 3.41 -16.17 -21.43
CA GLU A 65 4.53 -16.69 -20.64
C GLU A 65 4.20 -16.79 -19.14
N ASP A 66 4.78 -17.78 -18.46
CA ASP A 66 4.75 -17.82 -16.99
C ASP A 66 5.90 -16.98 -16.43
N ILE A 67 5.56 -15.77 -15.95
CA ILE A 67 6.54 -14.80 -15.43
C ILE A 67 7.36 -15.31 -14.25
N ARG A 68 6.96 -16.40 -13.60
CA ARG A 68 7.73 -17.06 -12.52
C ARG A 68 8.95 -17.82 -13.04
N GLN A 69 9.10 -17.96 -14.35
CA GLN A 69 10.31 -18.51 -14.98
C GLN A 69 11.43 -17.46 -15.15
N TYR A 70 11.14 -16.19 -14.85
CA TYR A 70 12.07 -15.08 -15.06
C TYR A 70 12.66 -14.58 -13.75
N GLY A 71 13.88 -14.06 -13.82
CA GLY A 71 14.51 -13.34 -12.73
C GLY A 71 14.62 -14.15 -11.44
N ASP A 72 13.99 -13.66 -10.37
CA ASP A 72 13.99 -14.27 -9.04
C ASP A 72 12.78 -15.20 -8.80
N ALA A 73 12.07 -15.59 -9.85
CA ALA A 73 10.85 -16.40 -9.83
C ALA A 73 9.67 -15.81 -9.02
N ASN A 74 9.77 -14.54 -8.62
CA ASN A 74 8.71 -13.84 -7.89
C ASN A 74 7.49 -13.54 -8.80
N PRO A 75 6.24 -13.78 -8.34
CA PRO A 75 5.02 -13.57 -9.12
C PRO A 75 4.59 -12.09 -9.15
N GLY A 76 5.50 -11.17 -9.48
CA GLY A 76 5.27 -9.72 -9.44
C GLY A 76 5.62 -8.98 -10.73
N ALA A 77 5.18 -7.73 -10.84
CA ALA A 77 5.30 -6.89 -12.03
C ALA A 77 6.74 -6.74 -12.56
N THR A 78 7.76 -6.77 -11.69
CA THR A 78 9.18 -6.74 -12.12
C THR A 78 9.53 -7.89 -13.04
N ASN A 79 9.00 -9.09 -12.80
CA ASN A 79 9.25 -10.24 -13.67
C ASN A 79 8.40 -10.21 -14.94
N VAL A 80 7.21 -9.58 -14.90
CA VAL A 80 6.47 -9.22 -16.14
C VAL A 80 7.31 -8.30 -17.03
N LEU A 81 7.99 -7.30 -16.43
CA LEU A 81 8.88 -6.40 -17.16
C LEU A 81 10.08 -7.16 -17.75
N ARG A 82 10.67 -8.09 -16.99
CA ARG A 82 11.77 -8.94 -17.45
C ARG A 82 11.36 -9.90 -18.58
N ALA A 83 10.10 -10.30 -18.63
CA ALA A 83 9.52 -11.06 -19.74
C ALA A 83 9.28 -10.20 -21.00
N GLY A 84 9.59 -8.90 -20.98
CA GLY A 84 9.60 -8.03 -22.17
C GLY A 84 8.35 -7.14 -22.33
N GLY A 85 7.33 -7.30 -21.49
CA GLY A 85 6.07 -6.54 -21.60
C GLY A 85 6.05 -5.27 -20.76
N ARG A 86 6.46 -4.11 -21.29
CA ARG A 86 6.43 -2.84 -20.53
C ARG A 86 5.02 -2.41 -20.13
N ILE A 87 4.07 -2.46 -21.09
CA ILE A 87 2.66 -2.13 -20.83
C ILE A 87 2.05 -3.17 -19.89
N ALA A 88 2.31 -4.46 -20.15
CA ALA A 88 1.86 -5.56 -19.30
C ALA A 88 2.36 -5.40 -17.85
N ALA A 89 3.63 -5.03 -17.65
CA ALA A 89 4.19 -4.78 -16.34
C ALA A 89 3.56 -3.59 -15.63
N ALA A 90 3.27 -2.50 -16.36
CA ALA A 90 2.56 -1.35 -15.80
C ALA A 90 1.13 -1.71 -15.37
N SER A 91 0.40 -2.48 -16.19
CA SER A 91 -0.93 -2.98 -15.85
C SER A 91 -0.89 -3.93 -14.65
N ALA A 92 0.09 -4.83 -14.60
CA ALA A 92 0.29 -5.74 -13.46
C ALA A 92 0.60 -4.98 -12.17
N LEU A 93 1.46 -3.96 -12.24
CA LEU A 93 1.78 -3.10 -11.11
C LEU A 93 0.53 -2.36 -10.61
N LEU A 94 -0.26 -1.80 -11.53
CA LEU A 94 -1.49 -1.08 -11.20
C LEU A 94 -2.51 -2.00 -10.53
N LEU A 95 -2.75 -3.21 -11.05
CA LEU A 95 -3.69 -4.15 -10.44
C LEU A 95 -3.19 -4.67 -9.07
N ASP A 96 -1.89 -4.96 -8.93
CA ASP A 96 -1.30 -5.37 -7.66
C ASP A 96 -1.30 -4.24 -6.60
N PHE A 97 -1.34 -2.99 -7.04
CA PHE A 97 -1.57 -1.82 -6.21
C PHE A 97 -3.05 -1.70 -5.82
N LEU A 98 -3.96 -1.75 -6.80
CA LEU A 98 -5.39 -1.58 -6.60
C LEU A 98 -6.01 -2.64 -5.69
N LYS A 99 -5.49 -3.88 -5.70
CA LYS A 99 -5.98 -4.93 -4.78
C LYS A 99 -5.70 -4.64 -3.31
N GLY A 100 -4.75 -3.75 -3.01
CA GLY A 100 -4.55 -3.20 -1.66
C GLY A 100 -5.40 -1.94 -1.46
N ALA A 101 -5.37 -1.01 -2.42
CA ALA A 101 -6.02 0.29 -2.29
C ALA A 101 -7.55 0.19 -2.20
N ALA A 102 -8.18 -0.61 -3.07
CA ALA A 102 -9.64 -0.68 -3.17
C ALA A 102 -10.31 -1.22 -1.90
N PRO A 103 -9.99 -2.42 -1.37
CA PRO A 103 -10.68 -2.93 -0.19
C PRO A 103 -10.41 -2.09 1.07
N VAL A 104 -9.19 -1.57 1.22
CA VAL A 104 -8.81 -0.75 2.38
C VAL A 104 -9.46 0.63 2.31
N GLY A 105 -9.40 1.28 1.14
CA GLY A 105 -10.03 2.59 0.93
C GLY A 105 -11.55 2.52 1.02
N LEU A 106 -12.19 1.45 0.53
CA LEU A 106 -13.63 1.25 0.70
C LEU A 106 -13.98 1.15 2.19
N ALA A 107 -13.30 0.28 2.94
CA ALA A 107 -13.57 0.12 4.37
C ALA A 107 -13.38 1.44 5.13
N HIS A 108 -12.23 2.10 4.94
CA HIS A 108 -11.85 3.30 5.68
C HIS A 108 -12.63 4.54 5.25
N LEU A 109 -12.59 4.88 3.96
CA LEU A 109 -13.06 6.18 3.45
C LEU A 109 -14.56 6.20 3.12
N VAL A 110 -15.15 5.05 2.79
CA VAL A 110 -16.55 4.96 2.38
C VAL A 110 -17.42 4.43 3.52
N PHE A 111 -16.96 3.38 4.20
CA PHE A 111 -17.70 2.75 5.29
C PHE A 111 -17.27 3.22 6.69
N GLY A 112 -16.29 4.13 6.80
CA GLY A 112 -15.86 4.69 8.09
C GLY A 112 -15.35 3.65 9.07
N VAL A 113 -14.83 2.52 8.59
CA VAL A 113 -14.29 1.45 9.44
C VAL A 113 -13.00 1.93 10.07
N ASP A 114 -12.93 1.80 11.40
CA ASP A 114 -11.83 2.31 12.21
C ASP A 114 -11.35 1.28 13.26
N GLY A 115 -10.34 1.66 14.05
CA GLY A 115 -9.81 0.88 15.15
C GLY A 115 -9.10 -0.40 14.71
N TRP A 116 -9.13 -1.42 15.57
CA TRP A 116 -8.44 -2.69 15.31
C TRP A 116 -8.96 -3.42 14.07
N LEU A 117 -10.24 -3.25 13.74
CA LEU A 117 -10.81 -3.83 12.54
C LEU A 117 -10.11 -3.25 11.29
N LEU A 118 -9.93 -1.93 11.23
CA LEU A 118 -9.20 -1.30 10.13
C LEU A 118 -7.75 -1.82 10.01
N VAL A 119 -7.06 -2.04 11.14
CA VAL A 119 -5.71 -2.66 11.13
C VAL A 119 -5.71 -4.02 10.44
N THR A 120 -6.67 -4.89 10.79
CA THR A 120 -6.77 -6.22 10.17
C THR A 120 -7.11 -6.16 8.69
N ILE A 121 -8.00 -5.24 8.29
CA ILE A 121 -8.37 -5.02 6.88
C ILE A 121 -7.17 -4.49 6.08
N ALA A 122 -6.40 -3.56 6.65
CA ALA A 122 -5.22 -2.99 5.99
C ALA A 122 -4.10 -4.02 5.77
N LEU A 123 -3.89 -4.94 6.71
CA LEU A 123 -2.84 -5.97 6.58
C LEU A 123 -3.28 -7.16 5.71
N ALA A 124 -4.57 -7.43 5.62
CA ALA A 124 -5.12 -8.59 4.92
C ALA A 124 -4.70 -8.69 3.42
N PRO A 125 -4.74 -7.63 2.59
CA PRO A 125 -4.29 -7.70 1.21
C PRO A 125 -2.79 -8.03 1.08
N VAL A 126 -1.96 -7.52 1.99
CA VAL A 126 -0.52 -7.79 2.01
C VAL A 126 -0.27 -9.27 2.33
N LEU A 127 -0.99 -9.81 3.32
CA LEU A 127 -0.96 -11.25 3.64
C LEU A 127 -1.44 -12.10 2.46
N GLY A 128 -2.56 -11.72 1.84
CA GLY A 128 -3.11 -12.39 0.66
C GLY A 128 -2.11 -12.42 -0.48
N HIS A 129 -1.45 -11.29 -0.78
CA HIS A 129 -0.41 -11.23 -1.81
C HIS A 129 0.80 -12.09 -1.45
N ALA A 130 1.27 -12.03 -0.20
CA ALA A 130 2.47 -12.69 0.27
C ALA A 130 2.33 -14.22 0.35
N PHE A 131 1.13 -14.69 0.71
CA PHE A 131 0.78 -16.09 0.99
C PHE A 131 -0.45 -16.53 0.19
N SER A 132 -0.54 -16.11 -1.08
CA SER A 132 -1.70 -16.41 -1.94
C SER A 132 -1.98 -17.91 -2.03
N PRO A 133 -3.18 -18.39 -1.63
CA PRO A 133 -3.59 -19.78 -1.81
C PRO A 133 -3.61 -20.20 -3.29
N LEU A 134 -3.92 -19.26 -4.19
CA LEU A 134 -3.94 -19.49 -5.65
C LEU A 134 -2.55 -19.77 -6.23
N LEU A 135 -1.49 -19.47 -5.47
CA LEU A 135 -0.11 -19.77 -5.81
C LEU A 135 0.51 -20.81 -4.86
N GLY A 136 -0.32 -21.63 -4.20
CA GLY A 136 0.15 -22.64 -3.24
C GLY A 136 0.92 -22.03 -2.07
N PHE A 137 0.45 -20.87 -1.57
CA PHE A 137 1.07 -20.07 -0.51
C PHE A 137 2.47 -19.52 -0.84
N ARG A 138 2.88 -19.57 -2.12
CA ARG A 138 4.15 -19.02 -2.63
C ARG A 138 3.91 -17.69 -3.35
N GLY A 139 3.29 -16.75 -2.64
CA GLY A 139 2.99 -15.40 -3.15
C GLY A 139 4.22 -14.49 -3.27
N GLY A 140 3.98 -13.22 -3.62
CA GLY A 140 5.05 -12.28 -3.96
C GLY A 140 5.59 -11.44 -2.79
N LYS A 141 6.53 -10.53 -3.08
CA LYS A 141 7.17 -9.60 -2.10
C LYS A 141 6.27 -8.46 -1.60
N ALA A 142 5.06 -8.32 -2.13
CA ALA A 142 4.03 -7.36 -1.71
C ALA A 142 4.35 -5.86 -1.85
N VAL A 143 5.39 -5.44 -2.57
CA VAL A 143 5.78 -4.02 -2.70
C VAL A 143 4.66 -3.13 -3.25
N ALA A 144 4.02 -3.53 -4.36
CA ALA A 144 2.94 -2.74 -4.97
C ALA A 144 1.69 -2.73 -4.08
N THR A 145 1.36 -3.87 -3.48
CA THR A 145 0.22 -4.00 -2.56
C THR A 145 0.41 -3.16 -1.30
N THR A 146 1.65 -3.06 -0.77
CA THR A 146 2.01 -2.12 0.29
C THR A 146 1.71 -0.68 -0.11
N GLY A 147 2.11 -0.24 -1.31
CA GLY A 147 1.71 1.08 -1.82
C GLY A 147 0.20 1.26 -1.89
N GLY A 148 -0.51 0.21 -2.28
CA GLY A 148 -1.97 0.16 -2.35
C GLY A 148 -2.63 0.38 -0.99
N ILE A 149 -2.27 -0.38 0.05
CA ILE A 149 -2.90 -0.23 1.36
C ILE A 149 -2.67 1.16 1.94
N TRP A 150 -1.50 1.75 1.72
CA TRP A 150 -1.22 3.12 2.16
C TRP A 150 -2.01 4.14 1.36
N CYS A 151 -2.29 3.89 0.08
CA CYS A 151 -3.23 4.70 -0.69
C CYS A 151 -4.66 4.62 -0.12
N GLY A 152 -5.12 3.43 0.27
CA GLY A 152 -6.42 3.27 0.93
C GLY A 152 -6.53 4.04 2.25
N LEU A 153 -5.44 4.12 3.02
CA LEU A 153 -5.40 4.82 4.31
C LEU A 153 -5.09 6.31 4.20
N THR A 154 -4.43 6.77 3.14
CA THR A 154 -3.88 8.15 3.09
C THR A 154 -4.07 8.83 1.73
N LEU A 155 -4.92 8.27 0.87
CA LEU A 155 -5.17 8.78 -0.49
C LEU A 155 -3.87 8.91 -1.30
N TRP A 156 -3.54 10.12 -1.73
CA TRP A 156 -2.38 10.40 -2.58
C TRP A 156 -1.06 10.36 -1.81
N GLU A 157 -1.10 10.56 -0.50
CA GLU A 157 0.08 10.92 0.28
C GLU A 157 1.03 9.75 0.48
N GLY A 158 0.54 8.64 1.02
CA GLY A 158 1.29 7.41 1.22
C GLY A 158 1.94 6.87 -0.07
N PRO A 159 1.22 6.69 -1.19
CA PRO A 159 1.83 6.22 -2.42
C PRO A 159 2.83 7.22 -3.02
N THR A 160 2.60 8.53 -2.89
CA THR A 160 3.54 9.55 -3.41
C THR A 160 4.83 9.58 -2.60
N VAL A 161 4.73 9.74 -1.28
CA VAL A 161 5.90 9.79 -0.39
C VAL A 161 6.64 8.46 -0.39
N GLY A 162 5.92 7.34 -0.27
CA GLY A 162 6.51 6.01 -0.35
C GLY A 162 7.17 5.73 -1.70
N GLY A 163 6.57 6.17 -2.80
CA GLY A 163 7.15 6.06 -4.15
C GLY A 163 8.43 6.88 -4.33
N ILE A 164 8.45 8.12 -3.83
CA ILE A 164 9.65 8.98 -3.84
C ILE A 164 10.76 8.33 -2.99
N LEU A 165 10.45 7.91 -1.77
CA LEU A 165 11.41 7.25 -0.88
C LEU A 165 11.96 5.96 -1.50
N LEU A 166 11.11 5.18 -2.16
CA LEU A 166 11.54 3.97 -2.87
C LEU A 166 12.46 4.30 -4.05
N GLY A 167 12.15 5.34 -4.83
CA GLY A 167 13.01 5.82 -5.90
C GLY A 167 14.39 6.27 -5.41
N VAL A 168 14.42 7.08 -4.34
CA VAL A 168 15.66 7.51 -3.68
C VAL A 168 16.45 6.32 -3.12
N ALA A 169 15.77 5.39 -2.45
CA ALA A 169 16.40 4.20 -1.89
C ALA A 169 17.00 3.32 -2.99
N TYR A 170 16.31 3.10 -4.11
CA TYR A 170 16.88 2.40 -5.27
C TYR A 170 18.04 3.15 -5.91
N TRP A 171 18.07 4.48 -5.84
CA TRP A 171 19.18 5.28 -6.34
C TRP A 171 20.43 5.14 -5.45
N LEU A 172 20.26 5.08 -4.13
CA LEU A 172 21.36 5.05 -3.16
C LEU A 172 21.85 3.65 -2.78
N ILE A 173 20.96 2.66 -2.70
CA ILE A 173 21.22 1.37 -2.05
C ILE A 173 21.45 0.27 -3.11
N ALA A 174 22.58 -0.43 -3.02
CA ALA A 174 22.88 -1.62 -3.80
C ALA A 174 22.28 -2.87 -3.13
N GLY A 175 20.96 -2.95 -3.10
CA GLY A 175 20.21 -4.10 -2.57
C GLY A 175 18.71 -3.83 -2.57
N ASP A 176 17.96 -4.50 -3.46
CA ASP A 176 16.54 -4.22 -3.68
C ASP A 176 15.70 -4.42 -2.41
N SER A 177 16.03 -5.42 -1.60
CA SER A 177 15.34 -5.69 -0.34
C SER A 177 15.54 -4.61 0.71
N TRP A 178 16.76 -4.10 0.82
CA TRP A 178 17.08 -2.98 1.71
C TRP A 178 16.45 -1.69 1.23
N ALA A 179 16.43 -1.44 -0.09
CA ALA A 179 15.78 -0.27 -0.66
C ALA A 179 14.28 -0.22 -0.33
N VAL A 180 13.58 -1.35 -0.46
CA VAL A 180 12.17 -1.43 -0.09
C VAL A 180 11.95 -1.24 1.40
N LEU A 181 12.72 -1.91 2.27
CA LEU A 181 12.55 -1.73 3.72
C LEU A 181 12.87 -0.32 4.19
N ALA A 182 13.87 0.33 3.61
CA ALA A 182 14.19 1.73 3.88
C ALA A 182 13.02 2.64 3.50
N ALA A 183 12.39 2.40 2.34
CA ALA A 183 11.26 3.19 1.88
C ALA A 183 10.00 3.00 2.76
N VAL A 184 9.67 1.76 3.12
CA VAL A 184 8.51 1.47 3.98
C VAL A 184 8.72 2.02 5.39
N THR A 185 9.93 1.87 5.95
CA THR A 185 10.29 2.46 7.24
C THR A 185 10.23 3.98 7.19
N GLY A 186 10.80 4.60 6.15
CA GLY A 186 10.79 6.04 5.96
C GLY A 186 9.38 6.60 5.83
N LEU A 187 8.48 5.90 5.11
CA LEU A 187 7.08 6.27 5.01
C LEU A 187 6.39 6.21 6.37
N LEU A 188 6.59 5.14 7.14
CA LEU A 188 6.03 5.01 8.49
C LEU A 188 6.47 6.16 9.39
N LEU A 189 7.77 6.46 9.43
CA LEU A 189 8.30 7.57 10.22
C LEU A 189 7.72 8.92 9.77
N TYR A 190 7.64 9.15 8.46
CA TYR A 190 7.02 10.35 7.91
C TYR A 190 5.56 10.51 8.35
N LEU A 191 4.75 9.45 8.26
CA LEU A 191 3.34 9.50 8.66
C LEU A 191 3.13 9.71 10.16
N LEU A 192 4.06 9.24 11.00
CA LEU A 192 4.00 9.40 12.45
C LEU A 192 4.44 10.79 12.93
N VAL A 193 5.42 11.40 12.25
CA VAL A 193 5.96 12.71 12.65
C VAL A 193 5.11 13.86 12.15
N THR A 194 4.38 13.65 11.05
CA THR A 194 3.71 14.74 10.35
C THR A 194 2.23 14.81 10.68
N PRO A 195 1.65 16.01 10.80
CA PRO A 195 0.25 16.15 11.21
C PRO A 195 -0.71 15.62 10.13
N PRO A 196 -1.84 14.97 10.53
CA PRO A 196 -2.87 14.50 9.59
C PRO A 196 -3.38 15.55 8.61
N ALA A 197 -3.44 16.81 9.05
CA ALA A 197 -3.88 17.95 8.23
C ALA A 197 -3.07 18.14 6.94
N TRP A 198 -1.84 17.60 6.86
CA TRP A 198 -1.02 17.70 5.65
C TRP A 198 -1.62 16.98 4.44
N ASN A 199 -2.49 16.00 4.70
CA ASN A 199 -3.18 15.26 3.67
C ASN A 199 -4.19 16.12 2.87
N LEU A 200 -4.62 17.27 3.42
CA LEU A 200 -5.69 18.15 2.91
C LEU A 200 -7.11 17.55 2.91
N PHE A 201 -7.25 16.23 3.02
CA PHE A 201 -8.55 15.54 2.98
C PHE A 201 -8.98 14.94 4.33
N ASP A 202 -8.19 15.15 5.39
CA ASP A 202 -8.41 14.54 6.72
C ASP A 202 -8.60 13.01 6.67
N ALA A 203 -8.01 12.38 5.66
CA ALA A 203 -8.20 10.97 5.38
C ALA A 203 -7.33 10.06 6.25
N ARG A 204 -6.35 10.59 7.00
CA ARG A 204 -5.42 9.74 7.75
C ARG A 204 -6.11 9.13 9.00
N PRO A 205 -5.97 7.83 9.24
CA PRO A 205 -6.34 7.21 10.51
C PRO A 205 -5.53 7.77 11.68
N GLU A 206 -5.95 7.43 12.90
CA GLU A 206 -5.20 7.76 14.10
C GLU A 206 -3.77 7.20 14.07
N ALA A 207 -2.84 7.91 14.72
CA ALA A 207 -1.41 7.59 14.69
C ALA A 207 -1.09 6.16 15.16
N TRP A 208 -1.85 5.61 16.11
CA TRP A 208 -1.64 4.24 16.58
C TRP A 208 -2.04 3.19 15.54
N ILE A 209 -3.04 3.46 14.69
CA ILE A 209 -3.43 2.60 13.57
C ILE A 209 -2.32 2.61 12.52
N ILE A 210 -1.81 3.79 12.18
CA ILE A 210 -0.65 3.96 11.29
C ILE A 210 0.55 3.16 11.83
N LEU A 211 0.82 3.25 13.12
CA LEU A 211 1.89 2.49 13.78
C LEU A 211 1.66 0.98 13.68
N ALA A 212 0.47 0.50 14.03
CA ALA A 212 0.14 -0.93 14.02
C ALA A 212 0.19 -1.53 12.61
N VAL A 213 -0.41 -0.85 11.63
CA VAL A 213 -0.35 -1.24 10.22
C VAL A 213 1.08 -1.15 9.70
N GLY A 214 1.84 -0.11 10.06
CA GLY A 214 3.22 0.07 9.65
C GLY A 214 4.14 -1.04 10.13
N ILE A 215 4.06 -1.39 11.41
CA ILE A 215 4.83 -2.50 11.99
C ILE A 215 4.41 -3.83 11.34
N GLY A 216 3.11 -4.11 11.23
CA GLY A 216 2.62 -5.34 10.60
C GLY A 216 3.08 -5.49 9.15
N ASN A 217 3.01 -4.41 8.38
CA ASN A 217 3.46 -4.36 6.99
C ASN A 217 4.98 -4.58 6.87
N LEU A 218 5.78 -3.93 7.73
CA LEU A 218 7.23 -4.15 7.80
C LEU A 218 7.59 -5.60 8.15
N LEU A 219 6.86 -6.23 9.08
CA LEU A 219 7.10 -7.64 9.44
C LEU A 219 6.81 -8.57 8.26
N ILE A 220 5.69 -8.38 7.55
CA ILE A 220 5.31 -9.22 6.41
C ILE A 220 6.28 -9.01 5.25
N VAL A 221 6.54 -7.76 4.85
CA VAL A 221 7.47 -7.44 3.76
C VAL A 221 8.87 -7.88 4.12
N GLY A 222 9.35 -7.60 5.33
CA GLY A 222 10.65 -8.04 5.83
C GLY A 222 10.81 -9.56 5.75
N TRP A 223 9.79 -10.32 6.19
CA TRP A 223 9.79 -11.78 6.06
C TRP A 223 9.89 -12.24 4.60
N LYS A 224 9.14 -11.63 3.69
CA LYS A 224 9.19 -11.96 2.25
C LYS A 224 10.50 -11.54 1.58
N GLN A 225 11.23 -10.60 2.18
CA GLN A 225 12.49 -10.09 1.69
C GLN A 225 13.72 -10.66 2.42
N ARG A 226 13.53 -11.54 3.41
CA ARG A 226 14.58 -12.08 4.29
C ARG A 226 15.83 -12.59 3.57
N THR A 227 15.68 -13.21 2.40
CA THR A 227 16.81 -13.72 1.61
C THR A 227 17.71 -12.58 1.11
N GLY A 228 17.12 -11.46 0.66
CA GLY A 228 17.89 -10.30 0.22
C GLY A 228 18.42 -9.45 1.38
N LEU A 229 17.86 -9.62 2.58
CA LEU A 229 18.32 -8.94 3.81
C LEU A 229 19.48 -9.66 4.50
N ALA A 230 19.76 -10.92 4.11
CA ALA A 230 20.86 -11.70 4.67
C ALA A 230 22.25 -11.10 4.38
N THR A 231 22.36 -10.23 3.37
CA THR A 231 23.59 -9.52 3.04
C THR A 231 23.36 -8.02 3.24
N PHE A 232 24.23 -7.37 4.03
CA PHE A 232 24.13 -5.93 4.27
C PHE A 232 24.39 -5.16 2.97
N PRO A 233 23.64 -4.07 2.69
CA PRO A 233 23.77 -3.39 1.41
C PRO A 233 25.01 -2.52 1.41
N THR A 234 25.51 -2.26 0.21
CA THR A 234 26.51 -1.20 -0.01
C THR A 234 25.84 0.00 -0.67
N LEU A 235 26.53 1.15 -0.68
CA LEU A 235 26.09 2.26 -1.50
C LEU A 235 26.27 1.91 -2.99
N ARG A 236 25.28 2.26 -3.79
CA ARG A 236 25.29 2.02 -5.24
C ARG A 236 26.38 2.88 -5.88
N ARG A 237 27.50 2.25 -6.22
CA ARG A 237 28.59 2.91 -6.96
C ARG A 237 28.11 3.20 -8.37
N ARG A 238 28.17 4.47 -8.79
CA ARG A 238 28.04 4.81 -10.22
C ARG A 238 29.20 4.15 -10.96
N LYS A 239 28.93 3.50 -12.09
CA LYS A 239 30.01 3.25 -13.07
C LYS A 239 30.59 4.64 -13.37
N ALA A 240 31.85 4.86 -13.01
CA ALA A 240 32.59 6.01 -13.53
C ALA A 240 32.40 5.96 -15.05
N GLY A 241 31.98 7.08 -15.63
CA GLY A 241 31.56 7.14 -17.02
C GLY A 241 32.53 6.41 -17.91
N THR A 242 32.00 5.65 -18.85
CA THR A 242 32.72 5.20 -20.03
C THR A 242 33.54 6.38 -20.53
N ALA A 243 34.85 6.34 -20.30
CA ALA A 243 35.76 7.27 -20.94
C ALA A 243 35.51 7.10 -22.43
N LEU A 244 35.15 8.20 -23.09
CA LEU A 244 35.13 8.30 -24.54
C LEU A 244 36.51 7.84 -25.03
N GLN A 245 36.55 6.66 -25.65
CA GLN A 245 37.60 6.22 -26.57
C GLN A 245 36.92 5.94 -27.90
#